data_AF-A0AAE6BNR3-F1
#
_entry.id   AF-A0AAE6BNR3-F1
#
_cell.length_a   1.000
_cell.length_b   1.000
_cell.length_c   1.000
_cell.angle_alpha   90.00
_cell.angle_beta   90.00
_cell.angle_gamma   90.00
#
_symmetry.space_group_name_H-M   'P 1'
#
loop_
_entity.id
_entity.type
_entity.pdbx_description
1 polymer ?
#
loop_
_entity_poly.entity_id
_entity_poly.type
_entity_poly.pdbx_seq_one_letter_code
_entity_poly.pdbx_strand_id
1 'polypeptide(L)'
;MKYREVFEKDRGFHLYRYKVSVLLHATAYSSRLTDDELSDYTAFIGKYLDDISEKPPRPIDYRPVPAVTLSDFAPLDNSPFYKFVSDETWRYIDSGNFQFGTAKYYRNTPNLHIKDEREGYANLHIGSGDDQLHLSVSTGENFAIFCGTSTNVESSERGMRRKFGDKIIKIADPKCFCERVRNLIGAKSYHIHDVIYSDLKNFIIEMDDIHDFVKITGNRDLTEEALHNINRRFFRIIYDTGIIPSLFMKPHSYSDEQESRIIFEMDSDISDQTIRLQDNYLRSLIELF
;
A
#
# COMPACT_ATOMS: atom_id res chain seq x y z
N MET A 1 -4.42 -10.37 22.84
CA MET A 1 -5.77 -9.93 22.46
C MET A 1 -6.07 -10.51 21.08
N LYS A 2 -7.18 -11.27 20.92
CA LYS A 2 -7.44 -12.00 19.66
C LYS A 2 -8.10 -11.10 18.59
N TYR A 3 -9.00 -10.22 19.04
CA TYR A 3 -9.72 -9.23 18.24
C TYR A 3 -9.91 -7.95 19.05
N ARG A 4 -9.92 -6.80 18.40
CA ARG A 4 -10.33 -5.50 18.96
C ARG A 4 -10.82 -4.60 17.84
N GLU A 5 -11.88 -3.85 18.09
CA GLU A 5 -12.45 -2.86 17.18
C GLU A 5 -12.41 -1.49 17.86
N VAL A 6 -12.00 -0.45 17.15
CA VAL A 6 -11.95 0.92 17.66
C VAL A 6 -12.59 1.85 16.63
N PHE A 7 -13.60 2.61 17.03
CA PHE A 7 -14.14 3.66 16.17
C PHE A 7 -13.20 4.87 16.20
N GLU A 8 -12.78 5.31 15.02
CA GLU A 8 -12.02 6.53 14.82
C GLU A 8 -12.93 7.57 14.15
N LYS A 9 -13.29 8.60 14.92
CA LYS A 9 -14.14 9.70 14.45
C LYS A 9 -13.62 10.23 13.11
N ASP A 10 -14.52 10.37 12.15
CA ASP A 10 -14.24 10.89 10.79
C ASP A 10 -13.27 10.03 9.95
N ARG A 11 -12.97 8.79 10.39
CA ARG A 11 -12.05 7.85 9.72
C ARG A 11 -12.62 6.45 9.55
N GLY A 12 -13.56 6.02 10.38
CA GLY A 12 -14.21 4.71 10.29
C GLY A 12 -13.83 3.77 11.43
N PHE A 13 -13.73 2.47 11.14
CA PHE A 13 -13.51 1.43 12.16
C PHE A 13 -12.15 0.77 12.00
N HIS A 14 -11.31 0.91 13.02
CA HIS A 14 -10.03 0.27 13.10
C HIS A 14 -10.17 -1.13 13.68
N LEU A 15 -10.00 -2.13 12.82
CA LEU A 15 -10.08 -3.54 13.15
C LEU A 15 -8.67 -4.04 13.47
N TYR A 16 -8.51 -4.71 14.60
CA TYR A 16 -7.26 -5.33 15.03
C TYR A 16 -7.46 -6.82 15.19
N ARG A 17 -6.53 -7.61 14.66
CA ARG A 17 -6.50 -9.06 14.80
C ARG A 17 -5.06 -9.56 14.77
N TYR A 18 -4.68 -10.41 15.74
CA TYR A 18 -3.33 -10.98 15.81
C TYR A 18 -2.18 -9.94 15.71
N LYS A 19 -2.37 -8.75 16.30
CA LYS A 19 -1.41 -7.61 16.31
C LYS A 19 -1.21 -6.90 14.96
N VAL A 20 -1.96 -7.26 13.93
CA VAL A 20 -2.05 -6.48 12.68
C VAL A 20 -3.39 -5.77 12.61
N SER A 21 -3.47 -4.72 11.81
CA SER A 21 -4.68 -3.92 11.69
C SER A 21 -5.12 -3.58 10.27
N VAL A 22 -6.40 -3.25 10.17
CA VAL A 22 -7.05 -2.66 8.98
C VAL A 22 -7.97 -1.56 9.46
N LEU A 23 -7.87 -0.37 8.86
CA LEU A 23 -8.84 0.70 9.02
C LEU A 23 -9.87 0.61 7.90
N LEU A 24 -11.11 0.26 8.25
CA LEU A 24 -12.25 0.25 7.33
C LEU A 24 -12.92 1.62 7.35
N HIS A 25 -12.75 2.39 6.27
CA HIS A 25 -13.29 3.75 6.15
C HIS A 25 -14.77 3.75 5.73
N ALA A 26 -15.08 2.97 4.71
CA ALA A 26 -16.42 2.87 4.15
C ALA A 26 -16.70 1.46 3.65
N THR A 27 -17.97 1.07 3.67
CA THR A 27 -18.46 -0.18 3.09
C THR A 27 -19.81 0.05 2.43
N ALA A 28 -20.01 -0.54 1.25
CA ALA A 28 -21.30 -0.59 0.58
C ALA A 28 -21.48 -1.94 -0.13
N TYR A 29 -22.72 -2.30 -0.39
CA TYR A 29 -23.07 -3.49 -1.15
C TYR A 29 -24.08 -3.09 -2.23
N SER A 30 -23.87 -3.56 -3.45
CA SER A 30 -24.76 -3.31 -4.58
C SER A 30 -24.69 -4.45 -5.59
N SER A 31 -25.48 -4.33 -6.65
CA SER A 31 -25.18 -5.05 -7.89
C SER A 31 -23.80 -4.65 -8.42
N ARG A 32 -23.22 -5.51 -9.25
CA ARG A 32 -21.96 -5.28 -9.95
C ARG A 32 -22.03 -3.99 -10.75
N LEU A 33 -21.03 -3.13 -10.53
CA LEU A 33 -20.86 -1.87 -11.23
C LEU A 33 -19.91 -2.05 -12.43
N THR A 34 -20.13 -1.28 -13.49
CA THR A 34 -19.19 -1.10 -14.60
C THR A 34 -17.98 -0.27 -14.17
N ASP A 35 -16.90 -0.24 -14.97
CA ASP A 35 -15.69 0.55 -14.63
C ASP A 35 -15.98 2.06 -14.48
N ASP A 36 -16.89 2.59 -15.28
CA ASP A 36 -17.32 3.99 -15.19
C ASP A 36 -18.08 4.24 -13.88
N GLU A 37 -19.03 3.36 -13.54
CA GLU A 37 -19.79 3.44 -12.28
C GLU A 37 -18.90 3.22 -11.03
N LEU A 38 -17.90 2.34 -11.11
CA LEU A 38 -16.89 2.15 -10.06
C LEU A 38 -16.04 3.40 -9.88
N SER A 39 -15.65 4.05 -10.98
CA SER A 39 -14.90 5.30 -10.95
C SER A 39 -15.70 6.41 -10.27
N ASP A 40 -16.97 6.58 -10.67
CA ASP A 40 -17.87 7.58 -10.08
C ASP A 40 -18.15 7.29 -8.60
N TYR A 41 -18.40 6.03 -8.24
CA TYR A 41 -18.60 5.60 -6.87
C TYR A 41 -17.37 5.91 -6.00
N THR A 42 -16.18 5.50 -6.43
CA THR A 42 -14.94 5.74 -5.69
C THR A 42 -14.60 7.22 -5.60
N ALA A 43 -14.83 7.98 -6.67
CA ALA A 43 -14.68 9.43 -6.68
C ALA A 43 -15.54 10.08 -5.59
N PHE A 44 -16.81 9.69 -5.52
CA PHE A 44 -17.76 10.18 -4.52
C PHE A 44 -17.33 9.83 -3.09
N ILE A 45 -16.97 8.58 -2.83
CA ILE A 45 -16.50 8.14 -1.50
C ILE A 45 -15.21 8.86 -1.12
N GLY A 46 -14.25 8.98 -2.05
CA GLY A 46 -13.00 9.68 -1.82
C GLY A 46 -13.20 11.14 -1.45
N LYS A 47 -14.14 11.82 -2.13
CA LYS A 47 -14.54 13.20 -1.81
C LYS A 47 -15.19 13.29 -0.44
N TYR A 48 -16.13 12.39 -0.12
CA TYR A 48 -16.78 12.36 1.18
C TYR A 48 -15.76 12.19 2.32
N LEU A 49 -14.82 11.25 2.18
CA LEU A 49 -13.77 11.00 3.17
C LEU A 49 -12.83 12.20 3.34
N ASP A 50 -12.49 12.90 2.24
CA ASP A 50 -11.71 14.14 2.33
C ASP A 50 -12.49 15.23 3.06
N ASP A 51 -13.77 15.44 2.71
CA ASP A 51 -14.64 16.47 3.28
C ASP A 51 -14.87 16.30 4.79
N ILE A 52 -15.02 15.06 5.29
CA ILE A 52 -15.18 14.80 6.75
C ILE A 52 -13.86 14.86 7.52
N SER A 53 -12.71 14.71 6.83
CA SER A 53 -11.40 14.66 7.48
C SER A 53 -10.80 16.05 7.79
N GLU A 54 -11.54 17.13 7.51
CA GLU A 54 -11.10 18.53 7.61
C GLU A 54 -9.81 18.84 6.83
N LYS A 55 -9.44 17.98 5.87
CA LYS A 55 -8.28 18.18 5.00
C LYS A 55 -8.67 19.09 3.83
N PRO A 56 -7.73 19.91 3.32
CA PRO A 56 -7.99 20.68 2.11
C PRO A 56 -8.35 19.72 0.96
N PRO A 57 -9.37 20.05 0.15
CA PRO A 57 -9.79 19.21 -0.97
C PRO A 57 -8.63 19.04 -1.94
N ARG A 58 -8.37 17.79 -2.32
CA ARG A 58 -7.28 17.47 -3.25
C ARG A 58 -7.75 17.63 -4.69
N PRO A 59 -6.88 18.07 -5.60
CA PRO A 59 -7.11 17.93 -7.02
C PRO A 59 -6.93 16.45 -7.38
N ILE A 60 -7.95 15.63 -7.13
CA ILE A 60 -8.02 14.28 -7.67
C ILE A 60 -8.61 14.41 -9.08
N ASP A 61 -7.92 13.81 -10.04
CA ASP A 61 -8.44 13.67 -11.39
C ASP A 61 -9.43 12.51 -11.40
N TYR A 62 -10.72 12.83 -11.33
CA TYR A 62 -11.82 11.87 -11.29
C TYR A 62 -12.21 11.34 -12.68
N ARG A 63 -11.29 11.36 -13.65
CA ARG A 63 -11.53 10.68 -14.93
C ARG A 63 -11.77 9.19 -14.68
N PRO A 64 -12.58 8.51 -15.52
CA PRO A 64 -12.77 7.07 -15.41
C PRO A 64 -11.41 6.36 -15.44
N VAL A 65 -11.14 5.55 -14.40
CA VAL A 65 -9.94 4.74 -14.30
C VAL A 65 -10.38 3.28 -14.20
N PRO A 66 -9.95 2.41 -15.13
CA PRO A 66 -10.29 1.00 -15.06
C PRO A 66 -9.82 0.39 -13.74
N ALA A 67 -10.61 -0.55 -13.21
CA ALA A 67 -10.24 -1.24 -11.99
C ALA A 67 -9.01 -2.13 -12.24
N VAL A 68 -8.06 -2.09 -11.30
CA VAL A 68 -6.85 -2.91 -11.32
C VAL A 68 -7.15 -4.28 -10.70
N THR A 69 -6.51 -5.31 -11.21
CA THR A 69 -6.70 -6.72 -10.81
C THR A 69 -5.40 -7.31 -10.26
N LEU A 70 -5.45 -8.51 -9.68
CA LEU A 70 -4.23 -9.20 -9.24
C LEU A 70 -3.23 -9.46 -10.38
N SER A 71 -3.70 -9.68 -11.61
CA SER A 71 -2.83 -9.92 -12.76
C SER A 71 -1.96 -8.73 -13.13
N ASP A 72 -2.36 -7.52 -12.75
CA ASP A 72 -1.57 -6.31 -12.98
C ASP A 72 -0.33 -6.24 -12.06
N PHE A 73 -0.35 -6.98 -10.94
CA PHE A 73 0.75 -7.04 -9.98
C PHE A 73 1.63 -8.28 -10.20
N ALA A 74 2.20 -8.42 -11.40
CA ALA A 74 3.16 -9.49 -11.66
C ALA A 74 4.37 -9.37 -10.71
N PRO A 75 4.81 -10.46 -10.04
CA PRO A 75 6.03 -10.45 -9.25
C PRO A 75 7.26 -10.12 -10.10
N LEU A 76 8.17 -9.32 -9.55
CA LEU A 76 9.47 -9.07 -10.17
C LEU A 76 10.46 -10.15 -9.78
N ASP A 77 10.63 -11.15 -10.64
CA ASP A 77 11.60 -12.22 -10.42
C ASP A 77 12.97 -11.85 -11.03
N ASN A 78 13.93 -11.53 -10.15
CA ASN A 78 15.37 -11.38 -10.43
C ASN A 78 15.81 -10.18 -11.31
N SER A 79 14.93 -9.25 -11.66
CA SER A 79 15.36 -8.00 -12.31
C SER A 79 16.16 -7.13 -11.34
N PRO A 80 17.30 -6.55 -11.75
CA PRO A 80 18.06 -5.63 -10.89
C PRO A 80 17.18 -4.47 -10.38
N PHE A 81 17.42 -4.06 -9.15
CA PHE A 81 16.67 -2.98 -8.51
C PHE A 81 17.55 -1.75 -8.35
N TYR A 82 17.10 -0.62 -8.88
CA TYR A 82 17.85 0.63 -8.87
C TYR A 82 17.22 1.63 -7.92
N LYS A 83 18.03 2.52 -7.34
CA LYS A 83 17.53 3.62 -6.53
C LYS A 83 18.40 4.86 -6.71
N PHE A 84 17.76 5.97 -7.05
CA PHE A 84 18.41 7.28 -7.02
C PHE A 84 18.54 7.76 -5.58
N VAL A 85 19.72 8.25 -5.22
CA VAL A 85 20.05 8.69 -3.87
C VAL A 85 20.95 9.92 -3.89
N SER A 86 20.84 10.75 -2.85
CA SER A 86 21.74 11.88 -2.63
C SER A 86 23.12 11.41 -2.15
N ASP A 87 24.14 12.26 -2.23
CA ASP A 87 25.47 11.95 -1.69
C ASP A 87 25.44 11.65 -0.17
N GLU A 88 24.55 12.30 0.57
CA GLU A 88 24.34 12.02 2.00
C GLU A 88 23.74 10.62 2.20
N THR A 89 22.71 10.29 1.44
CA THR A 89 22.08 8.96 1.49
C THR A 89 23.07 7.87 1.07
N TRP A 90 23.89 8.13 0.05
CA TRP A 90 24.96 7.22 -0.34
C TRP A 90 25.94 7.00 0.80
N ARG A 91 26.47 8.05 1.45
CA ARG A 91 27.39 7.89 2.59
C ARG A 91 26.75 7.10 3.75
N TYR A 92 25.46 7.31 4.01
CA TYR A 92 24.71 6.54 5.00
C TYR A 92 24.69 5.05 4.64
N ILE A 93 24.30 4.71 3.41
CA ILE A 93 24.30 3.32 2.91
C ILE A 93 25.72 2.73 2.90
N ASP A 94 26.71 3.50 2.47
CA ASP A 94 28.11 3.08 2.35
C ASP A 94 28.74 2.70 3.69
N SER A 95 28.31 3.34 4.77
CA SER A 95 28.65 2.98 6.15
C SER A 95 27.89 1.75 6.70
N GLY A 96 27.14 1.06 5.85
CA GLY A 96 26.36 -0.12 6.19
C GLY A 96 24.98 0.18 6.76
N ASN A 97 24.53 1.43 6.78
CA ASN A 97 23.26 1.81 7.41
C ASN A 97 22.10 1.82 6.40
N PHE A 98 20.95 1.28 6.82
CA PHE A 98 19.75 1.18 6.01
C PHE A 98 18.53 1.73 6.75
N GLN A 99 17.58 2.26 5.99
CA GLN A 99 16.30 2.72 6.49
C GLN A 99 15.19 2.24 5.56
N PHE A 100 14.18 1.60 6.15
CA PHE A 100 12.98 1.14 5.49
C PHE A 100 11.82 1.99 5.98
N GLY A 101 11.06 2.58 5.06
CA GLY A 101 9.87 3.37 5.39
C GLY A 101 8.73 2.45 5.83
N THR A 102 7.72 3.02 6.48
CA THR A 102 6.41 2.38 6.68
C THR A 102 5.36 3.20 5.95
N ALA A 103 4.13 2.69 5.83
CA ALA A 103 3.03 3.51 5.31
C ALA A 103 2.89 4.83 6.08
N LYS A 104 3.04 4.78 7.41
CA LYS A 104 3.04 5.95 8.30
C LYS A 104 4.17 6.95 7.98
N TYR A 105 5.36 6.52 7.56
CA TYR A 105 6.42 7.43 7.14
C TYR A 105 6.05 8.20 5.88
N TYR A 106 5.60 7.52 4.83
CA TYR A 106 5.28 8.20 3.57
C TYR A 106 4.05 9.10 3.68
N ARG A 107 3.10 8.82 4.58
CA ARG A 107 1.99 9.76 4.87
C ARG A 107 2.47 11.07 5.51
N ASN A 108 3.50 11.01 6.35
CA ASN A 108 3.86 12.09 7.27
C ASN A 108 5.22 12.74 6.99
N THR A 109 5.99 12.21 6.05
CA THR A 109 7.31 12.75 5.69
C THR A 109 7.20 14.20 5.23
N PRO A 110 8.15 15.07 5.64
CA PRO A 110 8.19 16.46 5.17
C PRO A 110 8.66 16.56 3.71
N ASN A 111 9.27 15.49 3.16
CA ASN A 111 9.70 15.48 1.77
C ASN A 111 8.50 15.32 0.84
N LEU A 112 8.03 16.43 0.28
CA LEU A 112 6.88 16.48 -0.62
C LEU A 112 7.02 15.61 -1.87
N HIS A 113 8.24 15.26 -2.29
CA HIS A 113 8.46 14.39 -3.46
C HIS A 113 8.06 12.94 -3.20
N ILE A 114 8.09 12.47 -1.95
CA ILE A 114 7.74 11.09 -1.58
C ILE A 114 6.51 11.00 -0.69
N LYS A 115 5.92 12.15 -0.33
CA LYS A 115 4.77 12.18 0.57
C LYS A 115 3.53 11.71 -0.18
N ASP A 116 3.00 10.54 0.16
CA ASP A 116 1.65 10.09 -0.24
C ASP A 116 0.78 10.03 1.01
N GLU A 117 -0.10 11.02 1.17
CA GLU A 117 -1.02 11.10 2.31
C GLU A 117 -2.07 9.97 2.34
N ARG A 118 -2.20 9.21 1.26
CA ARG A 118 -3.02 8.00 1.10
C ARG A 118 -2.14 6.75 0.88
N GLU A 119 -0.89 6.78 1.32
CA GLU A 119 -0.07 5.56 1.35
C GLU A 119 -0.78 4.48 2.18
N GLY A 120 -0.86 3.24 1.70
CA GLY A 120 -1.59 2.18 2.40
C GLY A 120 -3.11 2.28 2.29
N TYR A 121 -3.68 3.14 1.43
CA TYR A 121 -5.12 3.22 1.15
C TYR A 121 -5.45 2.56 -0.19
N ALA A 122 -6.59 1.86 -0.26
CA ALA A 122 -7.15 1.33 -1.51
C ALA A 122 -8.68 1.26 -1.47
N ASN A 123 -9.31 1.27 -2.64
CA ASN A 123 -10.71 0.91 -2.82
C ASN A 123 -10.78 -0.51 -3.37
N LEU A 124 -11.39 -1.41 -2.61
CA LEU A 124 -11.56 -2.81 -2.95
C LEU A 124 -12.99 -3.05 -3.42
N HIS A 125 -13.13 -3.74 -4.54
CA HIS A 125 -14.39 -4.15 -5.12
C HIS A 125 -14.38 -5.66 -5.25
N ILE A 126 -15.09 -6.35 -4.35
CA ILE A 126 -15.11 -7.81 -4.29
C ILE A 126 -16.39 -8.30 -4.94
N GLY A 127 -16.28 -8.90 -6.13
CA GLY A 127 -17.39 -9.43 -6.91
C GLY A 127 -17.75 -10.87 -6.55
N SER A 128 -19.04 -11.21 -6.66
CA SER A 128 -19.58 -12.57 -6.58
C SER A 128 -20.84 -12.65 -7.44
N GLY A 129 -20.71 -13.18 -8.67
CA GLY A 129 -21.83 -13.17 -9.63
C GLY A 129 -22.28 -11.74 -9.96
N ASP A 130 -23.57 -11.47 -9.85
CA ASP A 130 -24.15 -10.15 -10.15
C ASP A 130 -24.03 -9.15 -8.99
N ASP A 131 -23.45 -9.55 -7.85
CA ASP A 131 -23.32 -8.73 -6.65
C ASP A 131 -21.87 -8.30 -6.40
N GLN A 132 -21.71 -7.19 -5.67
CA GLN A 132 -20.41 -6.61 -5.36
C GLN A 132 -20.38 -5.94 -3.98
N LEU A 133 -19.30 -6.20 -3.24
CA LEU A 133 -18.97 -5.55 -1.98
C LEU A 133 -17.88 -4.50 -2.23
N HIS A 134 -18.14 -3.26 -1.85
CA HIS A 134 -17.23 -2.13 -1.99
C HIS A 134 -16.67 -1.76 -0.62
N LEU A 135 -15.35 -1.65 -0.51
CA LEU A 135 -14.65 -1.33 0.73
C LEU A 135 -13.59 -0.27 0.46
N SER A 136 -13.61 0.82 1.22
CA SER A 136 -12.48 1.76 1.27
C SER A 136 -11.67 1.46 2.52
N VAL A 137 -10.41 1.05 2.35
CA VAL A 137 -9.59 0.55 3.46
C VAL A 137 -8.23 1.23 3.53
N SER A 138 -7.66 1.26 4.73
CA SER A 138 -6.21 1.41 4.89
C SER A 138 -5.60 0.23 5.63
N THR A 139 -4.52 -0.31 5.07
CA THR A 139 -3.76 -1.43 5.63
C THR A 139 -2.27 -1.22 5.33
N GLY A 140 -1.43 -2.18 5.74
CA GLY A 140 0.01 -2.14 5.50
C GLY A 140 0.83 -1.53 6.64
N GLU A 141 0.22 -1.29 7.81
CA GLU A 141 0.92 -0.77 9.00
C GLU A 141 1.99 -1.75 9.52
N ASN A 142 1.86 -3.04 9.19
CA ASN A 142 2.83 -4.07 9.52
C ASN A 142 3.90 -4.29 8.43
N PHE A 143 4.07 -3.37 7.48
CA PHE A 143 5.06 -3.53 6.40
C PHE A 143 6.18 -2.50 6.47
N ALA A 144 7.42 -2.99 6.34
CA ALA A 144 8.57 -2.16 6.03
C ALA A 144 8.75 -2.09 4.51
N ILE A 145 9.05 -0.92 3.97
CA ILE A 145 8.99 -0.59 2.55
C ILE A 145 10.34 -0.03 2.10
N PHE A 146 10.84 -0.53 0.97
CA PHE A 146 12.00 -0.03 0.27
C PHE A 146 11.65 0.23 -1.20
N CYS A 147 11.63 1.51 -1.57
CA CYS A 147 11.26 1.96 -2.92
C CYS A 147 12.48 2.10 -3.82
N GLY A 148 12.30 1.88 -5.11
CA GLY A 148 13.31 2.08 -6.16
C GLY A 148 12.64 1.94 -7.51
N THR A 149 13.33 1.41 -8.51
CA THR A 149 12.81 1.17 -9.85
C THR A 149 13.47 -0.06 -10.47
N SER A 150 12.70 -0.83 -11.22
CA SER A 150 13.14 -2.01 -11.98
C SER A 150 13.48 -1.68 -13.44
N THR A 151 13.16 -0.47 -13.90
CA THR A 151 13.27 -0.07 -15.32
C THR A 151 14.64 0.52 -15.66
N ASN A 152 14.92 0.64 -16.96
CA ASN A 152 16.15 1.28 -17.43
C ASN A 152 16.15 2.77 -17.02
N VAL A 153 17.14 3.08 -16.17
CA VAL A 153 17.40 4.35 -15.49
C VAL A 153 17.48 5.55 -16.44
N GLU A 154 17.80 5.32 -17.72
CA GLU A 154 17.97 6.34 -18.76
C GLU A 154 16.67 7.11 -19.10
N SER A 155 15.50 6.48 -18.99
CA SER A 155 14.24 7.06 -19.51
C SER A 155 13.61 8.13 -18.60
N SER A 156 13.89 8.11 -17.29
CA SER A 156 13.33 9.01 -16.27
C SER A 156 14.39 9.85 -15.56
N GLU A 157 15.63 9.80 -16.06
CA GLU A 157 16.84 10.17 -15.33
C GLU A 157 16.85 11.61 -14.79
N ARG A 158 16.50 12.60 -15.62
CA ARG A 158 16.58 14.01 -15.22
C ARG A 158 15.64 14.36 -14.06
N GLY A 159 14.41 13.84 -14.10
CA GLY A 159 13.40 14.08 -13.06
C GLY A 159 13.80 13.40 -11.75
N MET A 160 14.19 12.14 -11.84
CA MET A 160 14.61 11.31 -10.71
C MET A 160 15.85 11.87 -10.00
N ARG A 161 16.86 12.29 -10.76
CA ARG A 161 18.06 12.95 -10.21
C ARG A 161 17.73 14.20 -9.41
N ARG A 162 16.83 15.04 -9.92
CA ARG A 162 16.39 16.26 -9.24
C ARG A 162 15.62 15.97 -7.96
N LYS A 163 14.78 14.94 -7.95
CA LYS A 163 13.95 14.55 -6.79
C LYS A 163 14.75 13.83 -5.70
N PHE A 164 15.66 12.93 -6.10
CA PHE A 164 16.24 11.93 -5.20
C PHE A 164 17.77 12.00 -5.08
N GLY A 165 18.47 12.61 -6.04
CA GLY A 165 19.91 12.78 -6.07
C GLY A 165 20.61 12.11 -7.25
N ASP A 166 21.87 12.49 -7.47
CA ASP A 166 22.65 12.11 -8.65
C ASP A 166 23.36 10.76 -8.56
N LYS A 167 23.30 10.06 -7.43
CA LYS A 167 23.89 8.72 -7.31
C LYS A 167 22.82 7.69 -7.62
N ILE A 168 23.19 6.68 -8.39
CA ILE A 168 22.34 5.52 -8.62
C ILE A 168 22.99 4.36 -7.89
N ILE A 169 22.25 3.73 -7.00
CA ILE A 169 22.64 2.45 -6.43
C ILE A 169 21.89 1.34 -7.15
N LYS A 170 22.55 0.19 -7.29
CA LYS A 170 22.02 -1.01 -7.92
C LYS A 170 22.13 -2.19 -6.97
N ILE A 171 21.03 -2.90 -6.79
CA ILE A 171 20.95 -4.20 -6.15
C ILE A 171 20.82 -5.23 -7.28
N ALA A 172 21.93 -5.89 -7.62
CA ALA A 172 21.98 -6.82 -8.75
C ALA A 172 21.20 -8.12 -8.47
N ASP A 173 21.16 -8.55 -7.21
CA ASP A 173 20.40 -9.72 -6.75
C ASP A 173 19.41 -9.28 -5.65
N PRO A 174 18.21 -8.80 -6.03
CA PRO A 174 17.20 -8.38 -5.06
C PRO A 174 16.75 -9.51 -4.15
N LYS A 175 16.78 -10.77 -4.61
CA LYS A 175 16.38 -11.91 -3.79
C LYS A 175 17.34 -12.11 -2.62
N CYS A 176 18.64 -12.12 -2.88
CA CYS A 176 19.66 -12.21 -1.82
C CYS A 176 19.55 -11.02 -0.84
N PHE A 177 19.38 -9.80 -1.37
CA PHE A 177 19.14 -8.61 -0.55
C PHE A 177 17.90 -8.76 0.34
N CYS A 178 16.77 -9.18 -0.22
CA CYS A 178 15.51 -9.33 0.50
C CYS A 178 15.58 -10.42 1.57
N GLU A 179 16.18 -11.58 1.28
CA GLU A 179 16.37 -12.63 2.30
C GLU A 179 17.24 -12.14 3.46
N ARG A 180 18.30 -11.37 3.17
CA ARG A 180 19.14 -10.79 4.22
C ARG A 180 18.35 -9.82 5.08
N VAL A 181 17.62 -8.88 4.48
CA VAL A 181 16.79 -7.91 5.21
C VAL A 181 15.71 -8.61 6.01
N ARG A 182 14.97 -9.54 5.40
CA ARG A 182 13.90 -10.31 6.04
C ARG A 182 14.39 -10.96 7.34
N ASN A 183 15.56 -11.60 7.30
CA ASN A 183 16.16 -12.21 8.47
C ASN A 183 16.64 -11.18 9.51
N LEU A 184 17.22 -10.06 9.09
CA LEU A 184 17.72 -9.02 9.99
C LEU A 184 16.60 -8.30 10.74
N ILE A 185 15.46 -8.03 10.09
CA ILE A 185 14.34 -7.32 10.70
C ILE A 185 13.29 -8.26 11.32
N GLY A 186 13.43 -9.58 11.11
CA GLY A 186 12.46 -10.56 11.59
C GLY A 186 11.13 -10.53 10.83
N ALA A 187 11.16 -10.22 9.53
CA ALA A 187 9.96 -10.27 8.70
C ALA A 187 9.59 -11.72 8.32
N LYS A 188 8.29 -11.97 8.13
CA LYS A 188 7.72 -13.28 7.78
C LYS A 188 7.93 -13.60 6.30
N SER A 189 7.73 -12.59 5.46
CA SER A 189 7.72 -12.68 4.01
C SER A 189 8.22 -11.35 3.42
N TYR A 190 8.47 -11.34 2.11
CA TYR A 190 8.61 -10.11 1.34
C TYR A 190 7.95 -10.26 -0.02
N HIS A 191 7.63 -9.12 -0.63
CA HIS A 191 7.07 -9.04 -1.97
C HIS A 191 7.80 -7.97 -2.77
N ILE A 192 7.98 -8.22 -4.07
CA ILE A 192 8.62 -7.29 -4.99
C ILE A 192 7.71 -7.13 -6.21
N HIS A 193 7.19 -5.93 -6.41
CA HIS A 193 6.32 -5.61 -7.55
C HIS A 193 6.61 -4.20 -8.05
N ASP A 194 6.30 -3.98 -9.33
CA ASP A 194 6.12 -2.63 -9.85
C ASP A 194 4.88 -1.99 -9.24
N VAL A 195 4.93 -0.67 -9.08
CA VAL A 195 3.80 0.14 -8.65
C VAL A 195 2.88 0.37 -9.85
N ILE A 196 1.60 0.10 -9.65
CA ILE A 196 0.55 0.42 -10.62
C ILE A 196 0.02 1.82 -10.33
N TYR A 197 -0.06 2.64 -11.37
CA TYR A 197 -0.54 4.01 -11.26
C TYR A 197 -2.04 4.08 -11.50
N SER A 198 -2.78 4.55 -10.50
CA SER A 198 -4.23 4.70 -10.51
C SER A 198 -4.63 5.78 -9.50
N ASP A 199 -5.28 6.85 -9.95
CA ASP A 199 -5.64 7.98 -9.10
C ASP A 199 -6.74 7.64 -8.09
N LEU A 200 -7.61 6.69 -8.44
CA LEU A 200 -8.69 6.21 -7.58
C LEU A 200 -8.29 5.00 -6.73
N LYS A 201 -7.14 4.37 -7.02
CA LYS A 201 -6.70 3.12 -6.38
C LYS A 201 -7.81 2.06 -6.36
N ASN A 202 -8.55 1.95 -7.47
CA ASN A 202 -9.62 0.98 -7.67
C ASN A 202 -9.03 -0.40 -7.92
N PHE A 203 -9.38 -1.36 -7.07
CA PHE A 203 -8.95 -2.74 -7.20
C PHE A 203 -10.17 -3.67 -7.19
N ILE A 204 -10.22 -4.60 -8.14
CA ILE A 204 -11.31 -5.57 -8.28
C ILE A 204 -10.79 -7.01 -8.19
N ILE A 205 -11.55 -7.84 -7.48
CA ILE A 205 -11.28 -9.28 -7.35
C ILE A 205 -12.59 -10.06 -7.24
N GLU A 206 -12.62 -11.27 -7.80
CA GLU A 206 -13.73 -12.21 -7.60
C GLU A 206 -13.47 -13.09 -6.38
N MET A 207 -14.44 -13.19 -5.48
CA MET A 207 -14.40 -14.09 -4.35
C MET A 207 -15.79 -14.63 -4.04
N ASP A 208 -15.84 -15.93 -3.73
CA ASP A 208 -17.03 -16.51 -3.13
C ASP A 208 -17.27 -15.93 -1.73
N ASP A 209 -18.51 -16.03 -1.21
CA ASP A 209 -18.91 -15.70 0.17
C ASP A 209 -19.08 -14.21 0.55
N ILE A 210 -19.14 -13.25 -0.39
CA ILE A 210 -19.43 -11.84 -0.02
C ILE A 210 -20.84 -11.67 0.58
N HIS A 211 -21.80 -12.53 0.23
CA HIS A 211 -23.18 -12.44 0.72
C HIS A 211 -23.29 -12.62 2.23
N ASP A 212 -22.33 -13.31 2.86
CA ASP A 212 -22.27 -13.44 4.31
C ASP A 212 -21.91 -12.13 5.00
N PHE A 213 -21.21 -11.21 4.31
CA PHE A 213 -20.94 -9.87 4.81
C PHE A 213 -22.24 -9.06 4.96
N VAL A 214 -23.10 -9.12 3.94
CA VAL A 214 -24.40 -8.44 3.92
C VAL A 214 -25.33 -8.97 5.01
N LYS A 215 -25.35 -10.28 5.22
CA LYS A 215 -26.15 -10.88 6.31
C LYS A 215 -25.74 -10.35 7.68
N ILE A 216 -24.45 -10.06 7.88
CA ILE A 216 -23.93 -9.52 9.16
C ILE A 216 -24.37 -8.07 9.36
N THR A 217 -24.34 -7.25 8.31
CA THR A 217 -24.74 -5.83 8.40
C THR A 217 -26.27 -5.65 8.38
N GLY A 218 -27.02 -6.65 7.91
CA GLY A 218 -28.47 -6.74 8.06
C GLY A 218 -29.25 -5.63 7.37
N ASN A 219 -28.65 -4.92 6.39
CA ASN A 219 -29.20 -3.73 5.73
C ASN A 219 -29.67 -2.64 6.73
N ARG A 220 -29.04 -2.56 7.91
CA ARG A 220 -29.34 -1.59 8.98
C ARG A 220 -28.05 -0.95 9.47
N ASP A 221 -28.16 -0.06 10.46
CA ASP A 221 -27.02 0.56 11.12
C ASP A 221 -26.01 -0.49 11.60
N LEU A 222 -24.72 -0.15 11.46
CA LEU A 222 -23.61 -1.02 11.84
C LEU A 222 -23.56 -1.19 13.37
N THR A 223 -24.05 -2.31 13.89
CA THR A 223 -24.02 -2.61 15.34
C THR A 223 -22.63 -3.06 15.80
N GLU A 224 -22.35 -2.97 17.10
CA GLU A 224 -21.11 -3.52 17.68
C GLU A 224 -20.95 -5.02 17.40
N GLU A 225 -22.04 -5.79 17.46
CA GLU A 225 -22.04 -7.21 17.13
C GLU A 225 -21.73 -7.46 15.65
N ALA A 226 -22.29 -6.65 14.75
CA ALA A 226 -21.99 -6.73 13.32
C ALA A 226 -20.51 -6.46 13.05
N LEU A 227 -19.95 -5.41 13.66
CA LEU A 227 -18.52 -5.08 13.59
C LEU A 227 -17.63 -6.21 14.10
N HIS A 228 -17.96 -6.77 15.25
CA HIS A 228 -17.22 -7.88 15.81
C HIS A 228 -17.25 -9.10 14.87
N ASN A 229 -18.40 -9.38 14.25
CA ASN A 229 -18.54 -10.48 13.29
C ASN A 229 -17.76 -10.22 11.99
N ILE A 230 -17.74 -8.97 11.49
CA ILE A 230 -16.90 -8.56 10.36
C ILE A 230 -15.42 -8.80 10.70
N ASN A 231 -14.93 -8.33 11.84
CA ASN A 231 -13.53 -8.55 12.24
C ASN A 231 -13.21 -10.05 12.40
N ARG A 232 -14.12 -10.82 13.01
CA ARG A 232 -13.92 -12.25 13.23
C ARG A 232 -13.88 -13.06 11.94
N ARG A 233 -14.78 -12.77 10.99
CA ARG A 233 -14.95 -13.57 9.76
C ARG A 233 -14.19 -13.01 8.56
N PHE A 234 -14.28 -11.70 8.33
CA PHE A 234 -13.81 -11.06 7.11
C PHE A 234 -12.48 -10.34 7.24
N PHE A 235 -11.95 -10.08 8.45
CA PHE A 235 -10.67 -9.38 8.61
C PHE A 235 -9.57 -9.95 7.72
N ARG A 236 -9.42 -11.28 7.66
CA ARG A 236 -8.35 -11.89 6.86
C ARG A 236 -8.57 -11.68 5.37
N ILE A 237 -9.81 -11.73 4.90
CA ILE A 237 -10.17 -11.44 3.51
C ILE A 237 -9.82 -9.98 3.18
N ILE A 238 -10.27 -9.03 4.01
CA ILE A 238 -10.02 -7.60 3.79
C ILE A 238 -8.51 -7.30 3.85
N TYR A 239 -7.81 -7.91 4.80
CA TYR A 239 -6.37 -7.76 4.95
C TYR A 239 -5.61 -8.32 3.74
N ASP A 240 -5.83 -9.59 3.40
CA ASP A 240 -5.11 -10.28 2.32
C ASP A 240 -5.39 -9.64 0.94
N THR A 241 -6.63 -9.25 0.67
CA THR A 241 -7.00 -8.55 -0.58
C THR A 241 -6.57 -7.08 -0.58
N GLY A 242 -6.46 -6.45 0.59
CA GLY A 242 -6.14 -5.04 0.72
C GLY A 242 -4.64 -4.72 0.61
N ILE A 243 -3.75 -5.62 1.01
CA ILE A 243 -2.29 -5.33 1.11
C ILE A 243 -1.71 -4.87 -0.22
N ILE A 244 -1.87 -5.67 -1.27
CA ILE A 244 -1.25 -5.41 -2.57
C ILE A 244 -1.71 -4.07 -3.14
N PRO A 245 -3.01 -3.81 -3.34
CA PRO A 245 -3.44 -2.52 -3.88
C PRO A 245 -3.12 -1.34 -2.94
N SER A 246 -3.10 -1.54 -1.63
CA SER A 246 -2.76 -0.47 -0.68
C SER A 246 -1.30 -0.04 -0.72
N LEU A 247 -0.39 -0.98 -1.00
CA LEU A 247 1.06 -0.77 -0.95
C LEU A 247 1.74 -0.79 -2.33
N PHE A 248 1.03 -1.10 -3.41
CA PHE A 248 1.58 -1.09 -4.77
C PHE A 248 0.75 -0.24 -5.73
N MET A 249 -0.19 0.57 -5.24
CA MET A 249 -0.87 1.57 -6.07
C MET A 249 -0.55 3.00 -5.64
N LYS A 250 -0.25 3.83 -6.63
CA LYS A 250 -0.02 5.27 -6.46
C LYS A 250 -0.81 6.10 -7.46
N PRO A 251 -1.09 7.39 -7.17
CA PRO A 251 -1.63 8.31 -8.17
C PRO A 251 -0.68 8.48 -9.37
N HIS A 252 -1.23 8.81 -10.54
CA HIS A 252 -0.46 9.05 -11.77
C HIS A 252 0.51 10.23 -11.66
N SER A 253 0.33 11.13 -10.68
CA SER A 253 1.28 12.20 -10.38
C SER A 253 2.68 11.70 -10.02
N TYR A 254 2.84 10.41 -9.69
CA TYR A 254 4.12 9.75 -9.40
C TYR A 254 4.58 8.82 -10.53
N SER A 255 3.89 8.79 -11.67
CA SER A 255 4.16 7.84 -12.77
C SER A 255 5.53 8.03 -13.43
N ASP A 256 6.12 9.23 -13.30
CA ASP A 256 7.48 9.51 -13.75
C ASP A 256 8.55 8.73 -12.97
N GLU A 257 8.20 8.22 -11.78
CA GLU A 257 9.12 7.46 -10.92
C GLU A 257 9.32 6.02 -11.41
N GLN A 258 8.38 5.47 -12.18
CA GLN A 258 8.36 4.07 -12.59
C GLN A 258 8.77 3.14 -11.44
N GLU A 259 8.09 3.34 -10.31
CA GLU A 259 8.52 2.82 -9.04
C GLU A 259 8.32 1.30 -8.97
N SER A 260 9.31 0.64 -8.38
CA SER A 260 9.16 -0.72 -7.88
C SER A 260 9.37 -0.69 -6.37
N ARG A 261 8.63 -1.55 -5.67
CA ARG A 261 8.67 -1.63 -4.21
C ARG A 261 9.08 -3.02 -3.78
N ILE A 262 9.93 -3.05 -2.76
CA ILE A 262 10.16 -4.21 -1.92
C ILE A 262 9.43 -3.93 -0.62
N ILE A 263 8.51 -4.81 -0.22
CA ILE A 263 7.84 -4.73 1.09
C ILE A 263 8.16 -5.97 1.92
N PHE A 264 8.26 -5.81 3.22
CA PHE A 264 8.55 -6.87 4.18
C PHE A 264 7.44 -6.96 5.23
N GLU A 265 6.77 -8.10 5.31
CA GLU A 265 5.63 -8.31 6.23
C GLU A 265 6.13 -8.64 7.64
N MET A 266 5.72 -7.84 8.63
CA MET A 266 6.03 -8.05 10.04
C MET A 266 4.90 -8.81 10.76
N ASP A 267 5.24 -9.40 11.91
CA ASP A 267 4.28 -10.10 12.79
C ASP A 267 3.24 -9.20 13.45
N SER A 268 3.50 -7.90 13.49
CA SER A 268 2.63 -6.88 14.09
C SER A 268 2.81 -5.55 13.39
N ASP A 269 1.83 -4.66 13.56
CA ASP A 269 1.94 -3.27 13.12
C ASP A 269 3.22 -2.62 13.67
N ILE A 270 3.89 -1.84 12.83
CA ILE A 270 5.12 -1.14 13.16
C ILE A 270 4.73 0.20 13.79
N SER A 271 5.09 0.42 15.06
CA SER A 271 4.76 1.67 15.76
C SER A 271 5.57 2.87 15.24
N ASP A 272 6.82 2.60 14.86
CA ASP A 272 7.77 3.59 14.38
C ASP A 272 7.52 3.94 12.91
N GLN A 273 7.97 5.13 12.50
CA GLN A 273 7.87 5.51 11.10
C GLN A 273 8.83 4.71 10.21
N THR A 274 9.95 4.24 10.75
CA THR A 274 10.98 3.58 9.95
C THR A 274 11.63 2.44 10.71
N ILE A 275 12.01 1.38 10.02
CA ILE A 275 12.94 0.37 10.54
C ILE A 275 14.35 0.74 10.08
N ARG A 276 15.30 0.80 11.01
CA ARG A 276 16.71 1.08 10.73
C ARG A 276 17.56 -0.10 11.15
N LEU A 277 18.56 -0.42 10.35
CA LEU A 277 19.53 -1.47 10.65
C LEU A 277 20.91 -1.08 10.12
N GLN A 278 21.93 -1.74 10.64
CA GLN A 278 23.30 -1.62 10.15
C GLN A 278 23.85 -3.01 9.81
N ASP A 279 24.28 -3.21 8.57
CA ASP A 279 24.82 -4.49 8.09
C ASP A 279 25.79 -4.30 6.91
N ASN A 280 27.07 -4.59 7.14
CA ASN A 280 28.11 -4.44 6.10
C ASN A 280 27.94 -5.45 4.96
N TYR A 281 27.36 -6.62 5.24
CA TYR A 281 27.07 -7.60 4.20
C TYR A 281 25.99 -7.09 3.25
N LEU A 282 24.91 -6.50 3.78
CA LEU A 282 23.87 -5.87 2.97
C LEU A 282 24.44 -4.75 2.08
N ARG A 283 25.37 -3.95 2.59
CA ARG A 283 26.11 -2.96 1.79
C ARG A 283 26.92 -3.61 0.66
N SER A 284 27.52 -4.77 0.89
CA SER A 284 28.28 -5.48 -0.16
C SER A 284 27.41 -5.96 -1.33
N LEU A 285 26.09 -6.02 -1.15
CA LEU A 285 25.12 -6.36 -2.20
C LEU A 285 24.72 -5.15 -3.07
N ILE A 286 25.28 -3.97 -2.80
CA ILE A 286 24.96 -2.73 -3.50
C ILE A 286 26.16 -2.27 -4.34
N GLU A 287 25.90 -2.02 -5.61
CA GLU A 287 26.84 -1.38 -6.54
C GLU A 287 26.49 0.10 -6.66
N LEU A 288 27.50 0.97 -6.75
CA LEU A 288 27.31 2.32 -7.26
C LEU A 288 27.35 2.25 -8.78
N PHE A 289 26.26 2.62 -9.43
CA PHE A 289 26.05 2.53 -10.87
C PHE A 289 26.37 3.86 -11.57
#